data_AF-A0A2V7U0W7-F1
#
_entry.id   AF-A0A2V7U0W7-F1
#
_cell.length_a   1.000
_cell.length_b   1.000
_cell.length_c   1.000
_cell.angle_alpha   90.00
_cell.angle_beta   90.00
_cell.angle_gamma   90.00
#
_symmetry.space_group_name_H-M   'P 1'
#
loop_
_entity.id
_entity.type
_entity.pdbx_description
1 polymer ?
#
loop_
_entity_poly.entity_id
_entity_poly.type
_entity_poly.pdbx_seq_one_letter_code
_entity_poly.pdbx_strand_id
1 'polypeptide(L)'
;MQAKMPVLSTLAFGLCSLLVAPPADAAHGYSYFVVGNPADVVTPTSGLLVLQGGGTDVDENFVRMGARAGGGDFVVIRASGTDAYNPYIYGLCACDSVETIIFKNRGAAFEPFVLDKIRNAEALFIAGGDQSDYVTFWKNTPVEDAIHAVAAKPAPVGGTSAGMAVMGEFIYSAMTSSSLTSEEGLSDPFHRDLT
;
A
#
# COMPACT_ATOMS: atom_id res chain seq x y z
N MET A 1 45.63 -45.65 -51.96
CA MET A 1 44.18 -45.40 -51.78
C MET A 1 43.75 -46.17 -50.54
N GLN A 2 43.76 -45.53 -49.37
CA GLN A 2 43.30 -46.13 -48.11
C GLN A 2 42.57 -45.03 -47.32
N ALA A 3 41.31 -45.31 -47.03
CA ALA A 3 40.40 -44.41 -46.33
C ALA A 3 40.74 -44.35 -44.82
N LYS A 4 40.74 -43.14 -44.25
CA LYS A 4 40.77 -42.91 -42.79
C LYS A 4 39.40 -42.40 -42.35
N MET A 5 38.81 -43.10 -41.38
CA MET A 5 37.55 -42.78 -40.69
C MET A 5 37.67 -41.50 -39.85
N PRO A 6 36.58 -40.75 -39.62
CA PRO A 6 36.59 -39.60 -38.72
C PRO A 6 36.32 -40.05 -37.27
N VAL A 7 37.04 -39.43 -36.32
CA VAL A 7 36.82 -39.57 -34.87
C VAL A 7 35.76 -38.54 -34.46
N LEU A 8 34.68 -39.02 -33.85
CA LEU A 8 33.57 -38.24 -33.33
C LEU A 8 33.97 -37.66 -31.95
N SER A 9 34.05 -36.33 -31.83
CA SER A 9 34.33 -35.65 -30.56
C SER A 9 33.01 -35.15 -29.96
N THR A 10 32.56 -35.77 -28.88
CA THR A 10 31.34 -35.40 -28.15
C THR A 10 31.61 -34.18 -27.27
N LEU A 11 30.99 -33.04 -27.60
CA LEU A 11 31.01 -31.84 -26.77
C LEU A 11 29.81 -31.89 -25.80
N ALA A 12 30.07 -32.05 -24.50
CA ALA A 12 29.03 -32.01 -23.47
C ALA A 12 28.67 -30.55 -23.16
N PHE A 13 27.49 -30.11 -23.59
CA PHE A 13 26.89 -28.83 -23.16
C PHE A 13 26.31 -29.01 -21.75
N GLY A 14 27.01 -28.46 -20.75
CA GLY A 14 26.48 -28.33 -19.40
C GLY A 14 25.40 -27.26 -19.37
N LEU A 15 24.14 -27.67 -19.17
CA LEU A 15 23.03 -26.76 -18.92
C LEU A 15 23.18 -26.21 -17.50
N CYS A 16 23.78 -25.02 -17.38
CA CYS A 16 23.83 -24.30 -16.11
C CYS A 16 22.50 -23.56 -15.94
N SER A 17 21.55 -24.23 -15.26
CA SER A 17 20.28 -23.63 -14.88
C SER A 17 20.55 -22.53 -13.84
N LEU A 18 20.48 -21.27 -14.28
CA LEU A 18 20.43 -20.11 -13.39
C LEU A 18 19.12 -20.18 -12.58
N LEU A 19 19.23 -20.58 -11.32
CA LEU A 19 18.18 -20.42 -10.31
C LEU A 19 18.00 -18.90 -10.09
N VAL A 20 16.99 -18.32 -10.72
CA VAL A 20 16.52 -16.98 -10.39
C VAL A 20 15.82 -17.08 -9.04
N ALA A 21 16.46 -16.58 -7.99
CA ALA A 21 15.81 -16.42 -6.69
C ALA A 21 14.71 -15.34 -6.82
N PRO A 22 13.50 -15.55 -6.27
CA PRO A 22 12.49 -14.50 -6.25
C PRO A 22 13.02 -13.29 -5.45
N PRO A 23 12.61 -12.05 -5.82
CA PRO A 23 12.97 -10.87 -5.05
C PRO A 23 12.50 -11.03 -3.60
N ALA A 24 13.34 -10.63 -2.64
CA ALA A 24 13.11 -10.81 -1.20
C ALA A 24 11.73 -10.32 -0.73
N ASP A 25 11.16 -9.31 -1.39
CA ASP A 25 9.81 -8.78 -1.15
C ASP A 25 8.67 -9.80 -1.30
N ALA A 26 8.85 -10.83 -2.14
CA ALA A 26 7.81 -11.83 -2.35
C ALA A 26 7.58 -12.72 -1.12
N ALA A 27 8.60 -12.88 -0.26
CA ALA A 27 8.54 -13.76 0.90
C ALA A 27 7.75 -13.15 2.08
N HIS A 28 7.78 -11.82 2.22
CA HIS A 28 7.19 -11.11 3.36
C HIS A 28 5.76 -10.62 3.12
N GLY A 29 5.21 -10.83 1.91
CA GLY A 29 3.82 -10.48 1.60
C GLY A 29 3.56 -8.98 1.39
N TYR A 30 4.59 -8.16 1.21
CA TYR A 30 4.46 -6.74 0.85
C TYR A 30 5.47 -6.32 -0.23
N SER A 31 5.38 -5.07 -0.68
CA SER A 31 6.47 -4.36 -1.37
C SER A 31 6.64 -2.99 -0.72
N TYR A 32 7.88 -2.51 -0.68
CA TYR A 32 8.22 -1.24 -0.07
C TYR A 32 9.02 -0.36 -1.04
N PHE A 33 8.67 0.92 -1.09
CA PHE A 33 9.29 1.91 -1.97
C PHE A 33 9.52 3.20 -1.20
N VAL A 34 10.63 3.89 -1.47
CA VAL A 34 10.96 5.15 -0.83
C VAL A 34 11.59 6.12 -1.82
N VAL A 35 11.22 7.40 -1.70
CA VAL A 35 11.91 8.54 -2.30
C VAL A 35 12.27 9.51 -1.18
N GLY A 36 13.48 10.07 -1.20
CA GLY A 36 14.01 10.93 -0.14
C GLY A 36 14.97 10.17 0.78
N ASN A 37 15.01 10.55 2.05
CA ASN A 37 15.87 9.94 3.07
C ASN A 37 15.24 8.65 3.62
N PRO A 38 15.91 7.48 3.57
CA PRO A 38 15.33 6.23 4.06
C PRO A 38 15.41 6.06 5.59
N ALA A 39 16.14 6.92 6.29
CA ALA A 39 16.28 6.88 7.74
C ALA A 39 15.15 7.67 8.42
N ASP A 40 14.60 7.08 9.48
CA ASP A 40 13.55 7.67 10.32
C ASP A 40 13.94 9.07 10.82
N VAL A 41 13.01 10.02 10.70
CA VAL A 41 13.10 11.35 11.30
C VAL A 41 11.94 11.56 12.26
N VAL A 42 12.14 12.41 13.26
CA VAL A 42 11.06 12.85 14.14
C VAL A 42 10.93 14.35 14.03
N THR A 43 9.77 14.82 13.57
CA THR A 43 9.47 16.25 13.46
C THR A 43 8.25 16.62 14.31
N PRO A 44 8.08 17.91 14.67
CA PRO A 44 6.85 18.37 15.31
C PRO A 44 5.67 18.27 14.32
N THR A 45 4.68 17.44 14.64
CA THR A 45 3.46 17.30 13.83
C THR A 45 2.28 18.09 14.40
N SER A 46 1.27 18.36 13.57
CA SER A 46 -0.02 18.90 13.97
C SER A 46 -1.16 18.16 13.27
N GLY A 47 -2.24 17.86 13.99
CA GLY A 47 -3.34 17.05 13.45
C GLY A 47 -4.02 17.66 12.20
N LEU A 48 -4.41 16.79 11.29
CA LEU A 48 -5.25 17.07 10.12
C LEU A 48 -5.90 15.76 9.69
N LEU A 49 -7.20 15.80 9.38
CA LEU A 49 -7.90 14.67 8.78
C LEU A 49 -8.25 15.00 7.32
N VAL A 50 -7.83 14.15 6.39
CA VAL A 50 -8.16 14.28 4.96
C VAL A 50 -9.10 13.15 4.55
N LEU A 51 -10.33 13.52 4.15
CA LEU A 51 -11.35 12.59 3.66
C LEU A 51 -11.59 12.84 2.16
N GLN A 52 -10.89 12.12 1.28
CA GLN A 52 -11.04 12.28 -0.17
C GLN A 52 -12.00 11.23 -0.76
N GLY A 53 -13.09 11.67 -1.41
CA GLY A 53 -14.12 10.79 -1.96
C GLY A 53 -13.68 9.81 -3.06
N GLY A 54 -12.48 9.99 -3.61
CA GLY A 54 -11.99 9.30 -4.80
C GLY A 54 -12.01 10.21 -6.04
N GLY A 55 -11.56 9.67 -7.17
CA GLY A 55 -11.36 10.46 -8.39
C GLY A 55 -9.95 11.04 -8.46
N THR A 56 -9.81 12.20 -9.10
CA THR A 56 -8.53 12.88 -9.22
C THR A 56 -8.04 13.34 -7.84
N ASP A 57 -6.77 13.04 -7.55
CA ASP A 57 -6.10 13.50 -6.36
C ASP A 57 -6.09 15.03 -6.28
N VAL A 58 -6.23 15.57 -5.07
CA VAL A 58 -6.24 17.01 -4.81
C VAL A 58 -4.90 17.42 -4.21
N ASP A 59 -4.05 18.11 -4.97
CA ASP A 59 -2.70 18.54 -4.56
C ASP A 59 -2.67 19.16 -3.15
N GLU A 60 -3.63 20.03 -2.86
CA GLU A 60 -3.74 20.76 -1.59
C GLU A 60 -3.84 19.81 -0.38
N ASN A 61 -4.41 18.61 -0.54
CA ASN A 61 -4.44 17.62 0.53
C ASN A 61 -3.03 17.19 0.93
N PHE A 62 -2.19 16.87 -0.04
CA PHE A 62 -0.82 16.41 0.18
C PHE A 62 0.10 17.54 0.64
N VAL A 63 -0.07 18.75 0.09
CA VAL A 63 0.63 19.96 0.56
C VAL A 63 0.33 20.22 2.03
N ARG A 64 -0.95 20.20 2.42
CA ARG A 64 -1.34 20.44 3.82
C ARG A 64 -0.90 19.32 4.75
N MET A 65 -1.02 18.07 4.33
CA MET A 65 -0.53 16.94 5.12
C MET A 65 0.98 17.04 5.32
N GLY A 66 1.78 17.31 4.29
CA GLY A 66 3.23 17.52 4.42
C GLY A 66 3.60 18.65 5.39
N ALA A 67 2.94 19.80 5.26
CA ALA A 67 3.16 20.92 6.17
C ALA A 67 2.79 20.58 7.64
N ARG A 68 1.72 19.80 7.83
CA ARG A 68 1.24 19.34 9.14
C ARG A 68 2.10 18.20 9.71
N ALA A 69 2.80 17.48 8.85
CA ALA A 69 3.81 16.49 9.19
C ALA A 69 5.16 17.12 9.53
N GLY A 70 5.27 18.46 9.56
CA GLY A 70 6.54 19.16 9.82
C GLY A 70 7.63 18.85 8.79
N GLY A 71 7.26 18.34 7.61
CA GLY A 71 8.20 17.86 6.59
C GLY A 71 8.90 16.53 6.96
N GLY A 72 8.34 15.72 7.86
CA GLY A 72 8.88 14.39 8.21
C GLY A 72 8.54 13.29 7.21
N ASP A 73 8.44 12.04 7.68
CA ASP A 73 8.18 10.88 6.82
C ASP A 73 6.68 10.78 6.45
N PHE A 74 6.40 10.79 5.15
CA PHE A 74 5.05 10.63 4.62
C PHE A 74 4.84 9.19 4.14
N VAL A 75 4.06 8.42 4.89
CA VAL A 75 3.80 7.00 4.60
C VAL A 75 2.46 6.82 3.90
N VAL A 76 2.48 6.13 2.76
CA VAL A 76 1.33 5.69 1.99
C VAL A 76 1.16 4.19 2.17
N ILE A 77 -0.01 3.76 2.66
CA ILE A 77 -0.37 2.34 2.76
C ILE A 77 -1.45 1.99 1.75
N ARG A 78 -1.28 0.87 1.05
CA ARG A 78 -2.18 0.42 -0.03
C ARG A 78 -2.18 -1.10 -0.18
N ALA A 79 -3.24 -1.66 -0.77
CA ALA A 79 -3.35 -3.11 -1.03
C ALA A 79 -3.06 -3.51 -2.50
N SER A 80 -3.09 -2.56 -3.43
CA SER A 80 -2.90 -2.82 -4.85
C SER A 80 -2.29 -1.62 -5.57
N GLY A 81 -1.81 -1.79 -6.81
CA GLY A 81 -1.24 -0.71 -7.63
C GLY A 81 0.28 -0.58 -7.48
N THR A 82 0.80 0.65 -7.45
CA THR A 82 2.24 0.96 -7.52
C THR A 82 2.66 2.01 -6.48
N ASP A 83 3.92 2.44 -6.53
CA ASP A 83 4.50 3.54 -5.75
C ASP A 83 4.29 4.92 -6.38
N ALA A 84 3.32 5.09 -7.29
CA ALA A 84 3.11 6.34 -8.04
C ALA A 84 2.86 7.57 -7.14
N TYR A 85 2.41 7.37 -5.89
CA TYR A 85 2.29 8.44 -4.91
C TYR A 85 3.65 9.00 -4.47
N ASN A 86 4.72 8.20 -4.46
CA ASN A 86 6.04 8.64 -3.97
C ASN A 86 6.55 9.88 -4.72
N PRO A 87 6.82 9.84 -6.05
CA PRO A 87 7.34 11.01 -6.75
C PRO A 87 6.34 12.18 -6.78
N TYR A 88 5.05 11.89 -6.80
CA TYR A 88 3.99 12.90 -6.82
C TYR A 88 3.91 13.69 -5.51
N ILE A 89 3.76 13.00 -4.37
CA ILE A 89 3.69 13.64 -3.05
C ILE A 89 5.02 14.30 -2.71
N TYR A 90 6.16 13.68 -3.04
CA TYR A 90 7.47 14.24 -2.74
C TYR A 90 7.69 15.60 -3.42
N GLY A 91 7.15 15.77 -4.65
CA GLY A 91 7.17 17.04 -5.37
C GLY A 91 6.25 18.13 -4.78
N LEU A 92 5.30 17.77 -3.92
CA LEU A 92 4.32 18.69 -3.32
C LEU A 92 4.63 19.03 -1.85
N CYS A 93 5.05 18.03 -1.08
CA CYS A 93 4.99 18.08 0.38
C CYS A 93 6.24 18.65 1.05
N ALA A 94 7.36 18.73 0.31
CA ALA A 94 8.69 19.09 0.84
C ALA A 94 9.09 18.27 2.08
N CYS A 95 8.76 16.97 2.05
CA CYS A 95 9.02 16.00 3.12
C CYS A 95 10.46 15.48 3.10
N ASP A 96 10.91 14.90 4.21
CA ASP A 96 12.17 14.15 4.30
C ASP A 96 12.12 12.91 3.40
N SER A 97 11.00 12.20 3.47
CA SER A 97 10.73 11.04 2.63
C SER A 97 9.24 10.89 2.27
N VAL A 98 8.99 10.19 1.17
CA VAL A 98 7.69 9.56 0.91
C VAL A 98 7.91 8.07 0.72
N GLU A 99 7.18 7.28 1.49
CA GLU A 99 7.28 5.83 1.53
C GLU A 99 5.95 5.19 1.13
N THR A 100 5.98 4.14 0.31
CA THR A 100 4.79 3.35 -0.02
C THR A 100 4.98 1.91 0.43
N ILE A 101 4.01 1.40 1.20
CA ILE A 101 3.88 -0.02 1.54
C ILE A 101 2.67 -0.59 0.79
N ILE A 102 2.92 -1.59 -0.07
CA ILE A 102 1.88 -2.32 -0.79
C ILE A 102 1.69 -3.69 -0.14
N PHE A 103 0.58 -3.89 0.55
CA PHE A 103 0.19 -5.15 1.16
C PHE A 103 -0.30 -6.13 0.09
N LYS A 104 0.34 -7.29 -0.04
CA LYS A 104 -0.07 -8.34 -1.00
C LYS A 104 -0.88 -9.46 -0.34
N ASN A 105 -0.80 -9.57 0.98
CA ASN A 105 -1.59 -10.50 1.78
C ASN A 105 -1.61 -10.07 3.26
N ARG A 106 -2.43 -10.76 4.06
CA ARG A 106 -2.58 -10.52 5.51
C ARG A 106 -1.30 -10.76 6.32
N GLY A 107 -0.36 -11.57 5.84
CA GLY A 107 0.90 -11.86 6.54
C GLY A 107 1.76 -10.61 6.74
N ALA A 108 1.78 -9.70 5.75
CA ALA A 108 2.47 -8.42 5.85
C ALA A 108 2.01 -7.55 7.04
N ALA A 109 0.79 -7.75 7.53
CA ALA A 109 0.27 -7.02 8.69
C ALA A 109 0.93 -7.41 10.02
N PHE A 110 1.83 -8.40 10.00
CA PHE A 110 2.58 -8.88 11.17
C PHE A 110 4.09 -8.65 11.02
N GLU A 111 4.54 -8.09 9.89
CA GLU A 111 5.96 -7.89 9.62
C GLU A 111 6.51 -6.70 10.43
N PRO A 112 7.54 -6.88 11.28
CA PRO A 112 8.05 -5.81 12.14
C PRO A 112 8.43 -4.54 11.38
N PHE A 113 9.06 -4.69 10.21
CA PHE A 113 9.42 -3.56 9.36
C PHE A 113 8.21 -2.70 8.96
N VAL A 114 7.09 -3.34 8.58
CA VAL A 114 5.86 -2.64 8.21
C VAL A 114 5.28 -1.90 9.41
N LEU A 115 5.27 -2.53 10.58
CA LEU A 115 4.75 -1.93 11.81
C LEU A 115 5.56 -0.71 12.24
N ASP A 116 6.89 -0.79 12.13
CA ASP A 116 7.79 0.30 12.50
C ASP A 116 7.60 1.50 11.56
N LYS A 117 7.55 1.27 10.24
CA LYS A 117 7.30 2.33 9.26
C LYS A 117 5.97 3.04 9.48
N ILE A 118 4.90 2.28 9.74
CA ILE A 118 3.58 2.89 9.98
C ILE A 118 3.58 3.68 11.30
N ARG A 119 4.07 3.10 12.41
CA ARG A 119 4.02 3.77 13.73
C ARG A 119 4.81 5.08 13.77
N ASN A 120 5.93 5.12 13.06
CA ASN A 120 6.80 6.28 13.08
C ASN A 120 6.33 7.41 12.17
N ALA A 121 5.59 7.11 11.10
CA ALA A 121 5.08 8.10 10.14
C ALA A 121 4.64 9.45 10.76
N GLU A 122 5.16 10.55 10.23
CA GLU A 122 4.70 11.92 10.52
C GLU A 122 3.45 12.27 9.73
N ALA A 123 3.19 11.61 8.59
CA ALA A 123 1.91 11.60 7.89
C ALA A 123 1.55 10.19 7.43
N LEU A 124 0.28 9.82 7.56
CA LEU A 124 -0.23 8.56 7.04
C LEU A 124 -1.36 8.79 6.03
N PHE A 125 -1.23 8.21 4.84
CA PHE A 125 -2.27 8.23 3.82
C PHE A 125 -2.65 6.82 3.36
N ILE A 126 -3.95 6.54 3.35
CA ILE A 126 -4.51 5.26 2.90
C ILE A 126 -5.02 5.42 1.48
N ALA A 127 -4.39 4.73 0.53
CA ALA A 127 -4.75 4.86 -0.89
C ALA A 127 -6.12 4.22 -1.21
N GLY A 128 -6.63 4.55 -2.40
CA GLY A 128 -7.79 3.86 -2.97
C GLY A 128 -7.51 2.39 -3.31
N GLY A 129 -8.54 1.68 -3.77
CA GLY A 129 -8.47 0.25 -4.09
C GLY A 129 -9.78 -0.45 -3.81
N ASP A 130 -9.71 -1.73 -3.48
CA ASP A 130 -10.84 -2.54 -3.03
C ASP A 130 -10.92 -2.54 -1.50
N GLN A 131 -12.06 -2.15 -0.92
CA GLN A 131 -12.27 -2.11 0.52
C GLN A 131 -12.08 -3.49 1.18
N SER A 132 -12.42 -4.57 0.49
CA SER A 132 -12.36 -5.93 1.02
C SER A 132 -10.92 -6.38 1.28
N ASP A 133 -9.96 -5.93 0.47
CA ASP A 133 -8.53 -6.20 0.68
C ASP A 133 -8.06 -5.57 2.00
N TYR A 134 -8.38 -4.29 2.22
CA TYR A 134 -8.02 -3.57 3.44
C TYR A 134 -8.61 -4.22 4.70
N VAL A 135 -9.90 -4.60 4.65
CA VAL A 135 -10.55 -5.32 5.76
C VAL A 135 -9.89 -6.68 5.99
N THR A 136 -9.62 -7.43 4.92
CA THR A 136 -9.02 -8.77 4.98
C THR A 136 -7.60 -8.73 5.49
N PHE A 137 -6.81 -7.72 5.11
CA PHE A 137 -5.40 -7.63 5.48
C PHE A 137 -5.19 -7.00 6.85
N TRP A 138 -5.98 -6.01 7.25
CA TRP A 138 -5.64 -5.18 8.41
C TRP A 138 -6.54 -5.38 9.63
N LYS A 139 -7.82 -5.72 9.47
CA LYS A 139 -8.73 -5.86 10.62
C LYS A 139 -8.25 -6.95 11.57
N ASN A 140 -8.25 -6.67 12.87
CA ASN A 140 -7.73 -7.51 13.93
C ASN A 140 -6.28 -7.94 13.69
N THR A 141 -5.40 -6.99 13.32
CA THR A 141 -3.96 -7.23 13.14
C THR A 141 -3.13 -6.11 13.79
N PRO A 142 -1.82 -6.33 14.01
CA PRO A 142 -0.93 -5.29 14.51
C PRO A 142 -0.83 -4.03 13.62
N VAL A 143 -1.17 -4.11 12.33
CA VAL A 143 -1.24 -2.93 11.45
C VAL A 143 -2.42 -2.03 11.82
N GLU A 144 -3.57 -2.58 12.23
CA GLU A 144 -4.67 -1.76 12.76
C GLU A 144 -4.22 -0.97 13.99
N ASP A 145 -3.51 -1.63 14.92
CA ASP A 145 -2.93 -0.95 16.08
C ASP A 145 -1.88 0.11 15.69
N ALA A 146 -1.08 -0.15 14.66
CA ALA A 146 -0.10 0.80 14.15
C ALA A 146 -0.76 2.04 13.53
N ILE A 147 -1.84 1.86 12.75
CA ILE A 147 -2.64 2.95 12.21
C ILE A 147 -3.28 3.77 13.35
N HIS A 148 -3.85 3.10 14.35
CA HIS A 148 -4.41 3.76 15.53
C HIS A 148 -3.34 4.51 16.34
N ALA A 149 -2.12 4.00 16.43
CA ALA A 149 -1.00 4.71 17.06
C ALA A 149 -0.66 6.04 16.36
N VAL A 150 -0.69 6.08 15.02
CA VAL A 150 -0.53 7.34 14.27
C VAL A 150 -1.70 8.28 14.52
N ALA A 151 -2.93 7.77 14.49
CA ALA A 151 -4.14 8.56 14.73
C ALA A 151 -4.22 9.11 16.18
N ALA A 152 -3.55 8.46 17.14
CA ALA A 152 -3.51 8.88 18.54
C ALA A 152 -2.48 9.99 18.81
N LYS A 153 -1.49 10.20 17.93
CA LYS A 153 -0.55 11.33 18.00
C LYS A 153 -1.06 12.47 17.08
N PRO A 154 -0.60 13.74 17.24
CA PRO A 154 -1.08 14.85 16.43
C PRO A 154 -0.50 14.80 15.00
N ALA A 155 -0.56 13.66 14.31
CA ALA A 155 -0.11 13.48 12.94
C ALA A 155 -1.28 13.68 11.96
N PRO A 156 -1.04 14.25 10.75
CA PRO A 156 -1.99 14.18 9.66
C PRO A 156 -2.28 12.73 9.25
N VAL A 157 -3.56 12.38 9.18
CA VAL A 157 -4.05 11.10 8.65
C VAL A 157 -5.05 11.38 7.54
N GLY A 158 -4.96 10.64 6.44
CA GLY A 158 -5.86 10.81 5.32
C GLY A 158 -6.12 9.53 4.55
N GLY A 159 -7.10 9.58 3.66
CA GLY A 159 -7.31 8.51 2.70
C GLY A 159 -8.16 8.94 1.52
N THR A 160 -8.17 8.10 0.48
CA THR A 160 -9.02 8.30 -0.69
C THR A 160 -9.83 7.06 -1.05
N SER A 161 -11.08 7.25 -1.50
CA SER A 161 -11.97 6.16 -1.95
C SER A 161 -12.05 5.04 -0.91
N ALA A 162 -11.62 3.81 -1.22
CA ALA A 162 -11.55 2.72 -0.25
C ALA A 162 -10.73 3.07 1.01
N GLY A 163 -9.57 3.70 0.85
CA GLY A 163 -8.73 4.13 1.96
C GLY A 163 -9.40 5.18 2.85
N MET A 164 -10.25 6.03 2.27
CA MET A 164 -11.07 6.96 3.04
C MET A 164 -12.16 6.22 3.83
N ALA A 165 -12.83 5.27 3.17
CA ALA A 165 -13.92 4.51 3.77
C ALA A 165 -13.47 3.69 4.99
N VAL A 166 -12.32 3.00 4.90
CA VAL A 166 -11.81 2.10 5.96
C VAL A 166 -11.31 2.80 7.21
N MET A 167 -11.29 4.14 7.25
CA MET A 167 -11.03 4.91 8.47
C MET A 167 -12.25 4.98 9.41
N GLY A 168 -13.44 4.60 8.93
CA GLY A 168 -14.65 4.57 9.73
C GLY A 168 -14.81 3.28 10.56
N GLU A 169 -15.49 3.38 11.70
CA GLU A 169 -15.87 2.22 12.53
C GLU A 169 -16.85 1.28 11.80
N PHE A 170 -17.75 1.86 11.00
CA PHE A 170 -18.73 1.15 10.19
C PHE A 170 -18.55 1.52 8.72
N ILE A 171 -18.41 0.50 7.87
CA ILE A 171 -18.11 0.67 6.46
C ILE A 171 -18.91 -0.31 5.61
N TYR A 172 -19.18 0.06 4.37
CA TYR A 172 -19.48 -0.92 3.33
C TYR A 172 -18.18 -1.63 2.95
N SER A 173 -18.04 -2.90 3.34
CA SER A 173 -16.78 -3.64 3.26
C SER A 173 -16.46 -4.23 1.89
N ALA A 174 -17.39 -4.16 0.93
CA ALA A 174 -17.27 -4.75 -0.41
C ALA A 174 -16.91 -6.26 -0.41
N MET A 175 -17.22 -6.98 0.68
CA MET A 175 -16.86 -8.40 0.83
C MET A 175 -17.70 -9.37 -0.03
N THR A 176 -18.78 -8.89 -0.64
CA THR A 176 -19.62 -9.69 -1.53
C THR A 176 -19.03 -9.72 -2.95
N SER A 177 -19.31 -10.78 -3.70
CA SER A 177 -18.81 -10.93 -5.08
C SER A 177 -19.32 -9.86 -6.06
N SER A 178 -20.39 -9.15 -5.69
CA SER A 178 -20.98 -8.06 -6.46
C SER A 178 -21.64 -7.06 -5.51
N SER A 179 -21.75 -5.82 -5.97
CA SER A 179 -22.55 -4.78 -5.33
C SER A 179 -23.96 -4.76 -5.91
N LEU A 180 -24.93 -4.34 -5.10
CA LEU A 180 -26.28 -4.06 -5.56
C LEU A 180 -26.25 -2.94 -6.61
N THR A 181 -26.87 -3.16 -7.75
CA THR A 181 -27.03 -2.13 -8.79
C THR A 181 -28.23 -1.24 -8.51
N SER A 182 -28.24 -0.03 -9.08
CA SER A 182 -29.40 0.85 -8.99
C SER A 182 -30.66 0.24 -9.61
N GLU A 183 -30.53 -0.58 -10.66
CA GLU A 183 -31.66 -1.26 -11.29
C GLU A 183 -32.29 -2.29 -10.35
N GLU A 184 -31.47 -3.15 -9.74
CA GLU A 184 -31.93 -4.16 -8.77
C GLU A 184 -32.61 -3.50 -7.57
N GLY A 185 -31.98 -2.48 -6.97
CA GLY A 185 -32.54 -1.78 -5.80
C GLY A 185 -33.82 -0.99 -6.10
N LEU A 186 -33.98 -0.44 -7.31
CA LEU A 186 -35.22 0.22 -7.73
C LEU A 186 -36.34 -0.79 -8.03
N SER A 187 -35.99 -1.99 -8.50
CA SER A 187 -36.95 -3.05 -8.81
C SER A 187 -37.48 -3.77 -7.57
N ASP A 188 -36.70 -3.81 -6.47
CA ASP A 188 -37.07 -4.42 -5.20
C ASP A 188 -36.56 -3.57 -4.01
N PRO A 189 -37.42 -2.73 -3.41
CA PRO A 189 -37.04 -1.93 -2.23
C PRO A 189 -36.85 -2.77 -0.95
N PHE A 190 -37.10 -4.08 -0.99
CA PHE A 190 -36.83 -5.03 0.10
C PHE A 190 -35.68 -5.98 -0.25
N HIS A 191 -34.88 -5.67 -1.28
CA HIS A 191 -33.75 -6.49 -1.68
C HIS A 191 -32.82 -6.71 -0.49
N ARG A 192 -32.43 -7.98 -0.24
CA ARG A 192 -31.66 -8.39 0.95
C ARG A 192 -30.35 -7.59 1.12
N ASP A 193 -29.76 -7.18 0.01
CA ASP A 193 -28.49 -6.46 -0.02
C ASP A 193 -28.65 -4.92 -0.10
N LEU A 194 -29.87 -4.41 0.05
CA LEU A 194 -30.18 -2.97 0.21
C LEU A 194 -30.13 -2.61 1.70
N THR A 195 -29.30 -1.61 2.06
CA THR A 195 -29.05 -1.16 3.45
C THR A 195 -29.41 0.30 3.66
#